data_AF-A0A975CI45-F1
#
_entry.id   AF-A0A975CI45-F1
#
_cell.length_a   1.000
_cell.length_b   1.000
_cell.length_c   1.000
_cell.angle_alpha   90.00
_cell.angle_beta   90.00
_cell.angle_gamma   90.00
#
_symmetry.space_group_name_H-M   'P 1'
#
loop_
_entity.id
_entity.type
_entity.pdbx_description
1 polymer ?
#
loop_
_entity_poly.entity_id
_entity_poly.type
_entity_poly.pdbx_seq_one_letter_code
_entity_poly.pdbx_strand_id
1 'polypeptide(L)'
;MTDFTRQWHDARQLQRLRDLRERKALAALQQAESDVATAEQVLLERQQTMDRLQRAREQLSQRIVGDCAAQLGRLAVYASATQEDLDDRLERTEYALIDDEDALSEAREKAAQARAAWLRAVSQSGSAQTLVGDARKAVLRERDTRLEREDAPARTSPLS
;
A
#
# COMPACT_ATOMS: atom_id res chain seq x y z
N MET A 1 -31.88 -21.56 -26.25
CA MET A 1 -32.74 -20.55 -25.59
C MET A 1 -32.29 -20.17 -24.16
N THR A 2 -31.23 -20.76 -23.62
CA THR A 2 -30.76 -20.52 -22.22
C THR A 2 -29.48 -19.68 -22.10
N ASP A 3 -28.90 -19.25 -23.22
CA ASP A 3 -27.51 -18.76 -23.24
C ASP A 3 -27.37 -17.34 -22.69
N PHE A 4 -28.18 -16.38 -23.14
CA PHE A 4 -28.06 -14.97 -22.70
C PHE A 4 -28.38 -14.74 -21.22
N THR A 5 -29.39 -15.43 -20.69
CA THR A 5 -29.74 -15.34 -19.26
C THR A 5 -28.63 -15.94 -18.40
N ARG A 6 -28.04 -17.07 -18.82
CA ARG A 6 -26.87 -17.68 -18.16
C ARG A 6 -25.66 -16.75 -18.21
N GLN A 7 -25.35 -16.18 -19.38
CA GLN A 7 -24.26 -15.21 -19.55
C GLN A 7 -24.43 -13.98 -18.66
N TRP A 8 -25.66 -13.48 -18.48
CA TRP A 8 -25.93 -12.38 -17.56
C TRP A 8 -25.70 -12.76 -16.09
N HIS A 9 -26.11 -13.97 -15.68
CA HIS A 9 -25.84 -14.47 -14.33
C HIS A 9 -24.33 -14.65 -14.09
N ASP A 10 -23.60 -15.22 -15.04
CA ASP A 10 -22.15 -15.43 -14.97
C ASP A 10 -21.42 -14.08 -14.90
N ALA A 11 -21.84 -13.08 -15.70
CA ALA A 11 -21.30 -11.72 -15.62
C ALA A 11 -21.52 -11.08 -14.24
N ARG A 12 -22.70 -11.27 -13.61
CA ARG A 12 -22.96 -10.76 -12.25
C ARG A 12 -22.11 -11.46 -11.20
N GLN A 13 -21.90 -12.77 -11.33
CA GLN A 13 -21.00 -13.50 -10.43
C GLN A 13 -19.56 -13.02 -10.57
N LEU A 14 -19.09 -12.81 -11.80
CA LEU A 14 -17.78 -12.24 -12.07
C LEU A 14 -17.65 -10.83 -11.47
N GLN A 15 -18.64 -9.96 -11.64
CA GLN A 15 -18.65 -8.62 -11.04
C GLN A 15 -18.46 -8.69 -9.52
N ARG A 16 -19.26 -9.50 -8.82
CA ARG A 16 -19.13 -9.67 -7.36
C ARG A 16 -17.73 -10.12 -6.94
N LEU A 17 -17.12 -11.03 -7.70
CA LEU A 17 -15.75 -11.50 -7.44
C LEU A 17 -14.71 -10.41 -7.71
N ARG A 18 -14.93 -9.51 -8.67
CA ARG A 18 -14.04 -8.37 -8.93
C ARG A 18 -14.18 -7.29 -7.86
N ASP A 19 -15.41 -6.97 -7.45
CA ASP A 19 -15.68 -6.03 -6.35
C ASP A 19 -14.98 -6.49 -5.05
N LEU A 20 -15.04 -7.78 -4.73
CA LEU A 20 -14.37 -8.33 -3.54
C LEU A 20 -12.84 -8.22 -3.65
N ARG A 21 -12.27 -8.47 -4.82
CA ARG A 21 -10.82 -8.35 -5.06
C ARG A 21 -10.37 -6.89 -5.00
N GLU A 22 -11.16 -5.96 -5.53
CA GLU A 22 -10.91 -4.53 -5.44
C GLU A 22 -10.86 -4.06 -3.98
N ARG A 23 -11.86 -4.44 -3.17
CA ARG A 23 -11.88 -4.13 -1.72
C ARG A 23 -10.68 -4.71 -0.99
N LYS A 24 -10.31 -5.96 -1.28
CA LYS A 24 -9.12 -6.59 -0.69
C LYS A 24 -7.84 -5.87 -1.08
N ALA A 25 -7.70 -5.47 -2.35
CA ALA A 25 -6.55 -4.72 -2.83
C ALA A 25 -6.48 -3.31 -2.22
N LEU A 26 -7.62 -2.66 -2.00
CA LEU A 26 -7.69 -1.38 -1.31
C LEU A 26 -7.23 -1.50 0.14
N ALA A 27 -7.71 -2.51 0.88
CA ALA A 27 -7.27 -2.75 2.25
C ALA A 27 -5.76 -3.03 2.34
N ALA A 28 -5.21 -3.78 1.37
CA ALA A 28 -3.77 -4.03 1.30
C ALA A 28 -2.96 -2.76 0.99
N LEU A 29 -3.47 -1.87 0.13
CA LEU A 29 -2.87 -0.56 -0.13
C LEU A 29 -2.85 0.31 1.13
N GLN A 30 -3.99 0.40 1.82
CA GLN A 30 -4.09 1.18 3.06
C GLN A 30 -3.13 0.68 4.14
N GLN A 31 -2.99 -0.64 4.27
CA GLN A 31 -2.01 -1.21 5.19
C GLN A 31 -0.58 -0.84 4.78
N ALA A 32 -0.23 -0.98 3.50
CA ALA A 32 1.11 -0.64 3.02
C ALA A 32 1.43 0.86 3.18
N GLU A 33 0.45 1.75 2.99
CA GLU A 33 0.61 3.19 3.26
C GLU A 33 0.82 3.48 4.76
N SER A 34 0.13 2.76 5.65
CA SER A 34 0.35 2.83 7.10
C SER A 34 1.75 2.34 7.49
N ASP A 35 2.24 1.29 6.84
CA ASP A 35 3.58 0.74 7.08
C ASP A 35 4.66 1.74 6.67
N VAL A 36 4.48 2.45 5.54
CA VAL A 36 5.36 3.55 5.11
C VAL A 36 5.40 4.66 6.16
N ALA A 37 4.23 5.14 6.60
CA ALA A 37 4.16 6.20 7.62
C ALA A 37 4.85 5.79 8.93
N THR A 38 4.73 4.52 9.31
CA THR A 38 5.39 3.97 10.49
C THR A 38 6.92 3.94 10.33
N ALA A 39 7.41 3.50 9.17
CA ALA A 39 8.85 3.49 8.87
C ALA A 39 9.44 4.91 8.84
N GLU A 40 8.72 5.88 8.28
CA GLU A 40 9.14 7.30 8.28
C GLU A 40 9.24 7.86 9.70
N GLN A 41 8.30 7.51 10.58
CA GLN A 41 8.34 7.93 11.98
C GLN A 41 9.52 7.32 12.73
N VAL A 42 9.80 6.02 12.53
CA VAL A 42 10.96 5.36 13.14
C VAL A 42 12.26 6.01 12.70
N LEU A 43 12.41 6.29 11.40
CA LEU A 43 13.60 6.96 10.87
C LEU A 43 13.79 8.36 11.48
N LEU A 44 12.70 9.12 11.61
CA LEU A 44 12.73 10.44 12.26
C LEU A 44 13.18 10.34 13.72
N GLU A 45 12.65 9.38 14.49
CA GLU A 45 13.03 9.14 15.88
C GLU A 45 14.50 8.71 16.03
N ARG A 46 14.97 7.90 15.09
CA ARG A 46 16.38 7.49 15.01
C ARG A 46 17.29 8.69 14.76
N GLN A 47 16.96 9.54 13.79
CA GLN A 47 17.73 10.75 13.50
C GLN A 47 17.77 11.69 14.71
N GLN A 48 16.65 11.89 15.41
CA GLN A 48 16.65 12.69 16.63
C GLN A 48 17.52 12.09 17.74
N THR A 49 17.57 10.77 17.84
CA THR A 49 18.44 10.07 18.78
C THR A 49 19.91 10.29 18.43
N MET A 50 20.25 10.18 17.14
CA MET A 50 21.60 10.48 16.62
C MET A 50 22.04 11.89 16.99
N ASP A 51 21.22 12.90 16.67
CA ASP A 51 21.53 14.30 16.95
C ASP A 51 21.75 14.55 18.45
N ARG A 52 20.97 13.89 19.31
CA ARG A 52 21.13 14.00 20.78
C ARG A 52 22.45 13.39 21.25
N LEU A 53 22.83 12.23 20.72
CA LEU A 53 24.09 11.58 21.06
C LEU A 53 25.30 12.42 20.59
N GLN A 54 25.22 12.97 19.37
CA GLN A 54 26.26 13.84 18.84
C GLN A 54 26.45 15.09 19.71
N ARG A 55 25.35 15.75 20.11
CA ARG A 55 25.41 16.89 21.04
C ARG A 55 25.98 16.49 22.41
N ALA A 56 25.62 15.32 22.93
CA ALA A 56 26.16 14.83 24.20
C ALA A 56 27.68 14.61 24.13
N ARG A 57 28.16 14.05 23.01
CA ARG A 57 29.59 13.86 22.73
C ARG A 57 30.34 15.19 22.64
N GLU A 58 29.79 16.16 21.92
CA GLU A 58 30.37 17.51 21.81
C GLU A 58 30.43 18.21 23.18
N GLN A 59 29.36 18.14 23.96
CA GLN A 59 29.31 18.71 25.31
C GLN A 59 30.33 18.06 26.25
N LEU A 60 30.51 16.74 26.17
CA LEU A 60 31.53 16.03 26.92
C LEU A 60 32.93 16.54 26.54
N SER A 61 33.22 16.63 25.25
CA SER A 61 34.50 17.15 24.74
C SER A 61 34.79 18.57 25.25
N GLN A 62 33.80 19.48 25.16
CA GLN A 62 33.92 20.85 25.66
C GLN A 62 34.21 20.91 27.18
N ARG A 63 33.52 20.09 27.98
CA ARG A 63 33.73 20.02 29.44
C ARG A 63 35.09 19.46 29.81
N ILE A 64 35.60 18.50 29.05
CA ILE A 64 36.94 17.92 29.26
C ILE A 64 38.02 18.99 29.06
N VAL A 65 37.94 19.74 27.95
CA VAL A 65 38.92 20.78 27.59
C VAL A 65 38.78 22.05 28.44
N GLY A 66 37.58 22.37 28.90
CA GLY A 66 37.31 23.52 29.77
C GLY A 66 37.36 23.15 31.26
N ASP A 67 36.18 22.90 31.82
CA ASP A 67 35.94 22.78 33.27
C ASP A 67 36.80 21.71 33.96
N CYS A 68 37.10 20.62 33.27
CA CYS A 68 37.81 19.48 33.84
C CYS A 68 39.32 19.52 33.56
N ALA A 69 39.83 20.49 32.80
CA ALA A 69 41.22 20.49 32.34
C ALA A 69 42.23 20.44 33.49
N ALA A 70 42.00 21.24 34.55
CA ALA A 70 42.86 21.25 35.74
C ALA A 70 42.83 19.94 36.54
N GLN A 71 41.83 19.08 36.32
CA GLN A 71 41.60 17.84 37.06
C GLN A 71 41.74 16.60 36.16
N LEU A 72 42.17 16.78 34.91
CA LEU A 72 42.24 15.74 33.87
C LEU A 72 42.96 14.48 34.35
N GLY A 73 44.07 14.60 35.06
CA GLY A 73 44.81 13.43 35.56
C GLY A 73 43.98 12.51 36.47
N ARG A 74 42.98 13.04 37.19
CA ARG A 74 42.07 12.24 38.03
C ARG A 74 40.81 11.79 37.28
N LEU A 75 40.34 12.59 36.33
CA LEU A 75 39.08 12.36 35.63
C LEU A 75 39.24 11.64 34.28
N ALA A 76 40.46 11.50 33.77
CA ALA A 76 40.74 10.99 32.42
C ALA A 76 40.14 9.60 32.16
N VAL A 77 40.20 8.69 33.14
CA VAL A 77 39.64 7.34 32.98
C VAL A 77 38.12 7.38 32.81
N TYR A 78 37.42 8.21 33.60
CA TYR A 78 35.97 8.38 33.50
C TYR A 78 35.57 9.09 32.21
N ALA A 79 36.34 10.10 31.80
CA ALA A 79 36.13 10.83 30.55
C ALA A 79 36.30 9.90 29.34
N SER A 80 37.36 9.09 29.30
CA SER A 80 37.59 8.09 28.24
C SER A 80 36.46 7.08 28.17
N ALA A 81 36.08 6.48 29.30
CA ALA A 81 35.01 5.49 29.34
C ALA A 81 33.65 6.07 28.91
N THR A 82 33.35 7.32 29.28
CA THR A 82 32.10 7.98 28.86
C THR A 82 32.14 8.31 27.36
N GLN A 83 33.30 8.71 26.84
CA GLN A 83 33.46 8.97 25.42
C GLN A 83 33.32 7.68 24.60
N GLU A 84 33.93 6.58 25.05
CA GLU A 84 33.79 5.26 24.43
C GLU A 84 32.33 4.80 24.41
N ASP A 85 31.57 4.92 25.52
CA ASP A 85 30.14 4.57 25.54
C ASP A 85 29.32 5.41 24.55
N LEU A 86 29.62 6.71 24.44
CA LEU A 86 28.94 7.59 23.48
C LEU A 86 29.28 7.22 22.04
N ASP A 87 30.55 6.93 21.76
CA ASP A 87 31.02 6.55 20.43
C ASP A 87 30.42 5.19 20.01
N ASP A 88 30.39 4.19 20.90
CA ASP A 88 29.72 2.90 20.67
C ASP A 88 28.23 3.06 20.39
N ARG A 89 27.55 3.93 21.14
CA ARG A 89 26.11 4.18 20.96
C ARG A 89 25.83 4.92 19.67
N LEU A 90 26.70 5.85 19.27
CA LEU A 90 26.63 6.52 17.97
C LEU A 90 26.75 5.49 16.85
N GLU A 91 27.79 4.67 16.87
CA GLU A 91 28.02 3.63 15.86
C GLU A 91 26.81 2.68 15.73
N ARG A 92 26.27 2.18 16.85
CA ARG A 92 25.06 1.32 16.82
C ARG A 92 23.84 2.05 16.26
N THR A 93 23.71 3.34 16.54
CA THR A 93 22.60 4.15 16.02
C THR A 93 22.77 4.40 14.53
N GLU A 94 24.00 4.52 14.03
CA GLU A 94 24.30 4.69 12.59
C GLU A 94 23.89 3.44 11.82
N TYR A 95 24.27 2.26 12.31
CA TYR A 95 23.84 1.00 11.71
C TYR A 95 22.32 0.83 11.74
N ALA A 96 21.68 1.14 12.88
CA ALA A 96 20.22 1.09 12.96
C ALA A 96 19.53 2.08 12.02
N LEU A 97 20.15 3.25 11.74
CA LEU A 97 19.62 4.21 10.78
C LEU A 97 19.63 3.64 9.36
N ILE A 98 20.71 2.96 8.96
CA ILE A 98 20.81 2.29 7.66
C ILE A 98 19.71 1.22 7.54
N ASP A 99 19.52 0.39 8.57
CA ASP A 99 18.44 -0.62 8.59
C ASP A 99 17.04 0.03 8.48
N ASP A 100 16.82 1.14 9.17
CA ASP A 100 15.56 1.89 9.14
C ASP A 100 15.32 2.53 7.75
N GLU A 101 16.37 3.01 7.06
CA GLU A 101 16.31 3.52 5.69
C GLU A 101 15.95 2.42 4.67
N ASP A 102 16.58 1.26 4.80
CA ASP A 102 16.28 0.08 3.97
C ASP A 102 14.84 -0.38 4.20
N ALA A 103 14.39 -0.44 5.45
CA ALA A 103 13.00 -0.79 5.79
C ALA A 103 12.00 0.21 5.18
N LEU A 104 12.30 1.51 5.20
CA LEU A 104 11.48 2.53 4.56
C LEU A 104 11.44 2.36 3.04
N SER A 105 12.57 2.05 2.42
CA SER A 105 12.66 1.76 0.98
C SER A 105 11.77 0.57 0.60
N GLU A 106 11.87 -0.54 1.35
CA GLU A 106 11.03 -1.72 1.15
C GLU A 106 9.54 -1.41 1.34
N ALA A 107 9.17 -0.65 2.37
CA ALA A 107 7.79 -0.27 2.62
C ALA A 107 7.21 0.54 1.46
N ARG A 108 7.98 1.49 0.93
CA ARG A 108 7.59 2.29 -0.24
C ARG A 108 7.42 1.44 -1.49
N GLU A 109 8.31 0.46 -1.71
CA GLU A 109 8.16 -0.47 -2.82
C GLU A 109 6.88 -1.31 -2.67
N LYS A 110 6.62 -1.87 -1.49
CA LYS A 110 5.39 -2.62 -1.18
C LYS A 110 4.14 -1.77 -1.41
N ALA A 111 4.15 -0.51 -0.99
CA ALA A 111 3.05 0.42 -1.23
C ALA A 111 2.84 0.71 -2.73
N ALA A 112 3.91 0.90 -3.49
CA ALA A 112 3.82 1.08 -4.95
C ALA A 112 3.25 -0.16 -5.65
N GLN A 113 3.69 -1.36 -5.25
CA GLN A 113 3.17 -2.63 -5.76
C GLN A 113 1.68 -2.82 -5.40
N ALA A 114 1.29 -2.52 -4.16
CA ALA A 114 -0.09 -2.58 -3.69
C ALA A 114 -0.98 -1.59 -4.46
N ARG A 115 -0.49 -0.37 -4.72
CA ARG A 115 -1.19 0.63 -5.52
C ARG A 115 -1.41 0.15 -6.95
N ALA A 116 -0.38 -0.42 -7.58
CA ALA A 116 -0.51 -0.99 -8.91
C ALA A 116 -1.51 -2.16 -8.94
N ALA A 117 -1.51 -3.01 -7.92
CA ALA A 117 -2.48 -4.10 -7.79
C ALA A 117 -3.91 -3.61 -7.61
N TRP A 118 -4.12 -2.58 -6.80
CA TRP A 118 -5.42 -1.94 -6.62
C TRP A 118 -5.93 -1.31 -7.92
N LEU A 119 -5.11 -0.55 -8.64
CA LEU A 119 -5.48 0.04 -9.95
C LEU A 119 -5.87 -1.03 -10.98
N ARG A 120 -5.15 -2.17 -11.01
CA ARG A 120 -5.52 -3.31 -11.85
C ARG A 120 -6.87 -3.89 -11.43
N ALA A 121 -7.13 -4.01 -10.13
CA ALA A 121 -8.41 -4.53 -9.62
C ALA A 121 -9.59 -3.59 -9.97
N VAL A 122 -9.42 -2.28 -9.81
CA VAL A 122 -10.39 -1.25 -10.21
C VAL A 122 -10.72 -1.36 -11.71
N SER A 123 -9.70 -1.45 -12.57
CA SER A 123 -9.90 -1.61 -14.02
C SER A 123 -10.67 -2.87 -14.38
N GLN A 124 -10.36 -4.00 -13.72
CA GLN A 124 -11.07 -5.27 -13.93
C GLN A 124 -12.52 -5.23 -13.41
N SER A 125 -12.76 -4.53 -12.31
CA SER A 125 -14.08 -4.28 -11.74
C SER A 125 -14.95 -3.46 -12.69
N GLY A 126 -14.44 -2.34 -13.20
CA GLY A 126 -15.10 -1.53 -14.22
C GLY A 126 -15.41 -2.32 -15.50
N SER A 127 -14.47 -3.16 -15.95
CA SER A 127 -14.69 -4.04 -17.11
C SER A 127 -15.82 -5.05 -16.87
N ALA A 128 -15.88 -5.65 -15.68
CA ALA A 128 -16.95 -6.58 -15.30
C ALA A 128 -18.32 -5.88 -15.21
N GLN A 129 -18.36 -4.64 -14.72
CA GLN A 129 -19.57 -3.83 -14.70
C GLN A 129 -20.12 -3.56 -16.11
N THR A 130 -19.24 -3.23 -17.07
CA THR A 130 -19.61 -3.07 -18.48
C THR A 130 -20.19 -4.36 -19.06
N LEU A 131 -19.54 -5.52 -18.81
CA LEU A 131 -20.03 -6.83 -19.26
C LEU A 131 -21.44 -7.14 -18.72
N VAL A 132 -21.73 -6.82 -17.45
CA VAL A 132 -23.07 -6.98 -16.88
C VAL A 132 -24.09 -6.09 -17.61
N GLY A 133 -23.72 -4.85 -17.91
CA GLY A 133 -24.55 -3.92 -18.67
C GLY A 133 -24.88 -4.44 -20.07
N ASP A 134 -23.89 -4.96 -20.78
CA ASP A 134 -24.06 -5.49 -22.14
C ASP A 134 -24.84 -6.80 -22.17
N ALA A 135 -24.57 -7.72 -21.25
CA ALA A 135 -25.34 -8.96 -21.11
C ALA A 135 -26.81 -8.66 -20.77
N ARG A 136 -27.08 -7.66 -19.91
CA ARG A 136 -28.45 -7.21 -19.61
C ARG A 136 -29.15 -6.68 -20.86
N LYS A 137 -28.48 -5.86 -21.67
CA LYS A 137 -29.03 -5.35 -22.93
C LYS A 137 -29.32 -6.48 -23.91
N ALA A 138 -28.46 -7.48 -24.01
CA ALA A 138 -28.67 -8.65 -24.88
C ALA A 138 -29.91 -9.46 -24.48
N VAL A 139 -30.10 -9.70 -23.17
CA VAL A 139 -31.32 -10.37 -22.65
C VAL A 139 -32.59 -9.58 -23.00
N LEU A 140 -32.57 -8.25 -22.87
CA LEU A 140 -33.72 -7.41 -23.21
C LEU A 140 -34.03 -7.48 -24.71
N ARG A 141 -33.02 -7.34 -25.57
CA ARG A 141 -33.19 -7.44 -27.03
C ARG A 141 -33.77 -8.78 -27.46
N GLU A 142 -33.27 -9.89 -26.91
CA GLU A 142 -33.78 -11.23 -27.23
C GLU A 142 -35.25 -11.37 -26.83
N ARG A 143 -35.63 -10.83 -25.67
CA ARG A 143 -37.03 -10.83 -25.22
C ARG A 143 -37.91 -10.01 -26.16
N ASP A 144 -37.46 -8.82 -26.55
CA ASP A 144 -38.24 -7.93 -27.42
C ASP A 144 -38.39 -8.55 -28.83
N THR A 145 -37.32 -9.11 -29.42
CA THR A 145 -37.40 -9.86 -30.69
C THR A 145 -38.31 -11.08 -30.61
N ARG A 146 -38.37 -11.75 -29.46
CA ARG A 146 -39.30 -12.87 -29.27
C ARG A 146 -40.75 -12.41 -29.26
N LEU A 147 -41.06 -11.32 -28.56
CA LEU A 147 -42.41 -10.74 -28.54
C LEU A 147 -42.83 -10.31 -29.96
N GLU A 148 -41.95 -9.66 -30.72
CA GLU A 148 -42.23 -9.30 -32.13
C GLU A 148 -42.54 -10.52 -33.02
N ARG A 149 -41.90 -11.67 -32.78
CA ARG A 149 -42.20 -12.92 -33.51
C ARG A 149 -43.53 -13.54 -33.08
N GLU A 150 -43.85 -13.47 -31.78
CA GLU A 150 -45.10 -14.00 -31.23
C GLU A 150 -46.31 -13.14 -31.65
N ASP A 151 -46.13 -11.83 -31.84
CA ASP A 151 -47.16 -10.89 -32.34
C ASP A 151 -47.26 -10.83 -33.88
N ALA A 152 -46.45 -11.59 -34.61
CA ALA A 152 -46.48 -11.58 -36.08
C ALA A 152 -47.83 -12.14 -36.60
N PRO A 153 -48.57 -11.39 -37.45
CA PRO A 153 -49.85 -11.85 -37.95
C PRO A 153 -49.69 -13.14 -38.76
N ALA A 154 -50.56 -14.12 -38.52
CA ALA A 154 -50.61 -15.35 -39.32
C ALA A 154 -50.73 -14.97 -40.80
N ARG A 155 -49.79 -15.45 -41.62
CA ARG A 155 -49.82 -15.23 -43.07
C ARG A 155 -51.16 -15.73 -43.59
N THR A 156 -52.02 -14.80 -44.00
CA THR A 156 -53.25 -15.10 -44.72
C THR A 156 -52.84 -15.65 -46.09
N SER A 157 -52.84 -16.98 -46.22
CA SER A 157 -52.78 -17.62 -47.54
C SER A 157 -53.98 -17.15 -48.35
N PRO A 158 -53.80 -16.57 -49.55
CA PRO A 158 -54.93 -16.24 -50.41
C PRO A 158 -55.60 -17.54 -50.85
N LEU A 159 -56.85 -17.73 -50.46
CA LEU A 159 -57.71 -18.79 -51.01
C LEU A 159 -57.92 -18.48 -52.50
N SER A 160 -57.70 -19.52 -53.32
CA SER A 160 -57.87 -19.53 -54.78
C SER A 160 -59.30 -19.23 -55.22
#